data_AF-A0A7W0V5H0-F1
#
_entry.id   AF-A0A7W0V5H0-F1
#
_cell.length_a   1.000
_cell.length_b   1.000
_cell.length_c   1.000
_cell.angle_alpha   90.00
_cell.angle_beta   90.00
_cell.angle_gamma   90.00
#
_symmetry.space_group_name_H-M   'P 1'
#
loop_
_entity.id
_entity.type
_entity.pdbx_description
1 polymer ?
#
loop_
_entity_poly.entity_id
_entity_poly.type
_entity_poly.pdbx_seq_one_letter_code
_entity_poly.pdbx_strand_id
1 'polypeptide(L)' 'MNPFFRYDVDLEALTDAMWAFVTDPHPSRNARPVVKALDDMHPDSVDVMEAMLLDGTEERADVAAYVGAVFGARAPGDR' A
#
# COMPACT_ATOMS: atom_id res chain seq x y z
N MET A 1 0.67 14.99 8.83
CA MET A 1 2.05 14.80 8.32
C MET A 1 3.00 15.64 9.15
N ASN A 2 3.83 15.00 9.99
CA ASN A 2 4.75 15.69 10.89
C ASN A 2 5.99 16.17 10.09
N PRO A 3 6.38 17.45 10.11
CA PRO A 3 7.37 18.02 9.18
C PRO A 3 8.82 17.55 9.39
N PHE A 4 9.07 16.71 10.40
CA PHE A 4 10.42 16.32 10.83
C PHE A 4 10.83 14.88 10.47
N PHE A 5 9.93 14.07 9.89
CA PHE A 5 10.21 12.67 9.59
C PHE A 5 10.00 12.38 8.10
N ARG A 6 11.01 11.78 7.46
CA ARG A 6 10.94 11.23 6.10
C ARG A 6 10.87 9.71 6.22
N TYR A 7 9.79 9.11 5.72
CA TYR A 7 9.69 7.65 5.60
C TYR A 7 10.43 7.24 4.32
N ASP A 8 11.43 6.38 4.47
CA ASP A 8 12.05 5.68 3.34
C ASP A 8 11.24 4.39 3.15
N VAL A 9 10.45 4.34 2.09
CA VAL A 9 9.52 3.23 1.83
C VAL A 9 10.12 2.37 0.73
N ASP A 10 10.43 1.12 1.07
CA ASP A 10 10.74 0.10 0.07
C ASP A 10 9.47 -0.25 -0.70
N LEU A 11 9.36 0.30 -1.91
CA LEU A 11 8.17 0.15 -2.75
C LEU A 11 8.00 -1.30 -3.23
N GLU A 12 9.07 -2.08 -3.39
CA GLU A 12 8.95 -3.48 -3.79
C GLU A 12 8.41 -4.33 -2.64
N ALA A 13 8.98 -4.17 -1.45
CA ALA A 13 8.50 -4.86 -0.25
C ALA A 13 7.06 -4.47 0.10
N LEU A 14 6.71 -3.19 -0.07
CA LEU A 14 5.33 -2.71 0.12
C LEU A 14 4.38 -3.30 -0.93
N THR A 15 4.79 -3.36 -2.19
CA THR A 15 4.02 -3.99 -3.27
C THR A 15 3.73 -5.45 -2.96
N ASP A 16 4.73 -6.23 -2.55
CA ASP A 16 4.54 -7.65 -2.22
C ASP A 16 3.62 -7.83 -1.01
N ALA A 17 3.75 -6.98 0.01
CA ALA A 17 2.91 -7.03 1.19
C ALA A 17 1.44 -6.67 0.90
N MET A 18 1.21 -5.65 0.06
CA MET A 18 -0.14 -5.25 -0.39
C MET A 18 -0.74 -6.29 -1.34
N TRP A 19 0.06 -6.85 -2.24
CA TRP A 19 -0.36 -7.92 -3.13
C TRP A 19 -0.79 -9.17 -2.34
N ALA A 20 -0.03 -9.55 -1.32
CA ALA A 20 -0.37 -10.66 -0.45
C ALA A 20 -1.61 -10.40 0.43
N PHE A 21 -2.03 -9.14 0.61
CA PHE A 21 -3.29 -8.79 1.26
C PHE A 21 -4.48 -8.93 0.30
N VAL A 22 -4.38 -8.38 -0.93
CA VAL A 22 -5.48 -8.43 -1.90
C VAL A 22 -5.71 -9.81 -2.52
N THR A 23 -4.71 -10.70 -2.44
CA THR A 23 -4.84 -12.10 -2.88
C THR A 23 -5.29 -13.07 -1.78
N ASP A 24 -5.41 -12.61 -0.53
CA ASP A 24 -5.82 -13.44 0.60
C ASP A 24 -7.35 -13.39 0.77
N PRO A 25 -8.08 -14.47 0.40
CA PRO A 25 -9.54 -14.47 0.47
C PRO A 25 -10.05 -14.50 1.92
N HIS A 26 -9.19 -14.78 2.91
CA HIS A 26 -9.60 -15.00 4.28
C HIS A 26 -9.50 -13.70 5.12
N PRO A 27 -10.43 -13.46 6.07
CA PRO A 27 -10.35 -12.32 6.98
C PRO A 27 -9.06 -12.21 7.84
N SER A 28 -8.18 -13.22 7.84
CA SER A 28 -6.85 -13.14 8.47
C SER A 28 -5.96 -12.05 7.88
N ARG A 29 -6.23 -11.60 6.64
CA ARG A 29 -5.50 -10.50 5.99
C ARG A 29 -5.52 -9.20 6.80
N ASN A 30 -6.60 -8.93 7.54
CA ASN A 30 -6.77 -7.69 8.32
C ASN A 30 -5.85 -7.65 9.55
N ALA A 31 -5.30 -8.79 9.96
CA ALA A 31 -4.32 -8.87 11.05
C ALA A 31 -2.88 -8.61 10.57
N ARG A 32 -2.65 -8.41 9.26
CA ARG A 32 -1.30 -8.24 8.71
C ARG A 32 -0.70 -6.90 9.13
N PRO A 33 0.59 -6.86 9.51
CA PRO A 33 1.26 -5.62 9.90
C PRO A 33 1.20 -4.50 8.86
N VAL A 34 1.18 -4.85 7.57
CA VAL A 34 1.08 -3.88 6.46
C VAL A 34 -0.25 -3.11 6.47
N VAL A 35 -1.35 -3.74 6.87
CA VAL A 35 -2.67 -3.09 6.95
C VAL A 35 -2.67 -2.03 8.02
N LYS A 36 -2.12 -2.37 9.20
CA LYS A 36 -1.98 -1.42 10.30
C LYS A 36 -1.05 -0.26 9.93
N ALA A 37 0.08 -0.54 9.29
CA ALA A 37 1.00 0.50 8.85
C ALA A 37 0.38 1.42 7.79
N LEU A 38 -0.40 0.86 6.86
CA LEU A 38 -1.15 1.63 5.86
C LEU A 38 -2.25 2.46 6.53
N ASP A 39 -3.01 1.91 7.47
CA ASP A 39 -4.03 2.65 8.23
C ASP A 39 -3.43 3.84 8.99
N ASP A 40 -2.26 3.64 9.61
CA ASP A 40 -1.54 4.69 10.34
C ASP A 40 -0.99 5.80 9.42
N MET A 41 -0.61 5.47 8.17
CA MET A 41 0.07 6.38 7.24
C MET A 41 -0.87 7.03 6.20
N HIS A 42 -1.81 6.26 5.67
CA HIS A 42 -2.71 6.60 4.58
C HIS A 42 -3.97 5.69 4.63
N PRO A 43 -4.92 5.98 5.55
CA PRO A 43 -6.09 5.12 5.79
C PRO A 43 -6.94 4.88 4.54
N ASP A 44 -7.07 5.87 3.67
CA ASP A 44 -7.76 5.75 2.38
C ASP A 44 -7.17 4.65 1.46
N SER A 45 -5.91 4.22 1.69
CA SER A 45 -5.32 3.10 0.95
C SER A 45 -5.88 1.74 1.35
N VAL A 46 -6.38 1.60 2.59
CA VAL A 46 -7.00 0.35 3.03
C VAL A 46 -8.31 0.12 2.25
N ASP A 47 -9.12 1.16 2.10
CA ASP A 47 -10.37 1.11 1.32
C ASP A 47 -10.12 0.73 -0.15
N VAL A 48 -9.05 1.25 -0.75
CA VAL A 48 -8.67 0.90 -2.13
C VAL A 48 -8.24 -0.57 -2.23
N MET A 49 -7.51 -1.09 -1.25
CA MET A 49 -7.13 -2.50 -1.21
C MET A 49 -8.32 -3.44 -1.04
N GLU A 50 -9.30 -3.06 -0.22
CA GLU A 50 -10.55 -3.81 -0.10
C GLU A 50 -11.35 -3.80 -1.40
N ALA A 51 -11.38 -2.68 -2.12
CA ALA A 51 -12.00 -2.60 -3.44
C ALA A 51 -11.32 -3.51 -4.47
N MET A 52 -9.98 -3.49 -4.55
CA MET A 52 -9.21 -4.35 -5.47
C MET A 52 -9.47 -5.84 -5.23
N LEU A 53 -9.58 -6.23 -3.95
CA LEU A 53 -9.95 -7.60 -3.57
C LEU A 53 -11.38 -7.96 -4.03
N LEU A 54 -12.35 -7.07 -3.81
CA LEU A 54 -13.75 -7.31 -4.19
C LEU A 54 -13.93 -7.40 -5.71
N ASP A 55 -13.14 -6.62 -6.45
CA ASP A 55 -13.15 -6.59 -7.91
C ASP A 55 -12.31 -7.72 -8.54
N GLY A 56 -11.54 -8.48 -7.74
CA GLY A 56 -10.63 -9.52 -8.22
C GLY A 56 -9.46 -9.00 -9.05
N THR A 57 -9.13 -7.71 -8.91
CA THR A 57 -8.02 -7.05 -9.61
C THR A 57 -6.76 -7.20 -8.77
N GLU A 58 -6.24 -8.42 -8.77
CA GLU A 58 -5.17 -8.88 -7.87
C GLU A 58 -3.85 -9.13 -8.62
N GLU A 59 -3.70 -8.60 -9.83
CA GLU A 59 -2.42 -8.65 -10.53
C GLU A 59 -1.39 -7.79 -9.79
N ARG A 60 -0.22 -8.38 -9.52
CA ARG A 60 0.88 -7.69 -8.84
C ARG A 60 1.30 -6.40 -9.55
N ALA A 61 1.15 -6.35 -10.88
CA ALA A 61 1.46 -5.16 -11.68
C ALA A 61 0.54 -3.98 -11.37
N ASP A 62 -0.75 -4.22 -11.17
CA ASP A 62 -1.72 -3.18 -10.82
C ASP A 62 -1.48 -2.65 -9.41
N VAL A 63 -1.16 -3.55 -8.47
CA VAL A 63 -0.76 -3.18 -7.11
C VAL A 63 0.52 -2.33 -7.14
N ALA A 64 1.52 -2.71 -7.94
CA ALA A 64 2.76 -1.96 -8.09
C ALA A 64 2.52 -0.56 -8.68
N ALA A 65 1.64 -0.44 -9.67
CA ALA A 65 1.27 0.84 -10.27
C ALA A 65 0.59 1.77 -9.25
N TYR A 66 -0.32 1.23 -8.44
CA TYR A 66 -0.94 1.97 -7.34
C TYR A 66 0.08 2.41 -6.29
N VAL A 67 0.94 1.49 -5.83
CA VAL A 67 1.99 1.78 -4.83
C VAL A 67 2.95 2.86 -5.33
N GLY A 68 3.39 2.78 -6.58
CA GLY A 68 4.23 3.79 -7.20
C GLY A 68 3.55 5.16 -7.30
N ALA A 69 2.26 5.21 -7.64
CA ALA A 69 1.51 6.45 -7.74
C ALA A 69 1.28 7.13 -6.38
N VAL A 70 0.93 6.36 -5.35
CA VAL A 70 0.57 6.88 -4.02
C VAL A 70 1.81 7.14 -3.16
N PHE A 71 2.78 6.23 -3.17
CA PHE A 71 3.94 6.26 -2.27
C PHE A 71 5.26 6.59 -2.97
N GLY A 72 5.34 6.48 -4.29
CA GLY A 72 6.55 6.80 -5.06
C GLY A 72 6.77 8.30 -5.30
N ALA A 73 5.71 9.12 -5.21
CA ALA A 73 5.79 10.54 -5.46
C ALA A 73 6.07 11.37 -4.19
N ARG A 74 7.26 11.21 -3.59
CA ARG A 74 7.79 12.25 -2.67
C ARG A 74 9.32 12.25 -2.50
N ALA A 75 10.01 12.77 -3.50
CA ALA A 75 11.19 13.62 -3.29
C ALA A 75 10.93 15.00 -3.89
N PRO A 76 10.34 15.97 -3.16
CA PRO A 76 10.42 17.37 -3.53
C PRO A 76 11.80 17.86 -3.12
N GLY A 77 12.79 17.71 -4.01
CA GLY A 77 14.18 18.03 -3.65
C GLY A 77 15.21 18.18 -4.78
N ASP A 78 14.87 17.95 -6.05
CA ASP A 78 15.80 18.22 -7.17
C ASP A 78 15.15 19.15 -8.21
N ARG A 79 15.33 20.47 -8.00
CA ARG A 79 15.35 21.50 -9.04
C ARG A 79 16.38 22.55 -8.67
#